data_AF-A0A2N9MTI9-F1
#
_entry.id   AF-A0A2N9MTI9-F1
#
_cell.length_a   1.000
_cell.length_b   1.000
_cell.length_c   1.000
_cell.angle_alpha   90.00
_cell.angle_beta   90.00
_cell.angle_gamma   90.00
#
_symmetry.space_group_name_H-M   'P 1'
#
loop_
_entity.id
_entity.type
_entity.pdbx_description
1 polymer ?
#
loop_
_entity_poly.entity_id
_entity_poly.type
_entity_poly.pdbx_seq_one_letter_code
_entity_poly.pdbx_strand_id
1 'polypeptide(L)'
;MADFLPAGCVLQWKKMLRISVLTILAGAAFAQNPGDLFNKPPAKVDKALRARINEFYDDHVKQQYHKADSLVAADTKDFYYIQNKPAYLGCEIQRIDYSQKFTRAKATILCEQVLMVPGFTDKPVKVPIPSTWKLERGKWYWYVDQEAIRQTPFGRMTPGPGPRTGTLPAAIPDNADFVLKLVQADKELVELKPGMSEKVTITNSAPGNMDLKIEGQIPGVEATLDHTQMKIGDRAVLTLKGGDNPQAGLLTIRVQQTGLAIQIQVVIPR
;
A
#
# COMPACT_ATOMS: atom_id res chain seq x y z
N MET A 1 9.40 57.46 -64.74
CA MET A 1 9.72 56.07 -65.10
C MET A 1 10.14 55.38 -63.80
N ALA A 2 9.55 54.23 -63.53
CA ALA A 2 9.27 53.70 -62.20
C ALA A 2 10.51 53.38 -61.35
N ASP A 3 10.38 53.60 -60.03
CA ASP A 3 11.18 52.94 -59.00
C ASP A 3 10.29 52.51 -57.82
N PHE A 4 10.75 51.42 -57.20
CA PHE A 4 10.10 50.45 -56.32
C PHE A 4 9.79 50.90 -54.88
N LEU A 5 8.61 50.44 -54.37
CA LEU A 5 8.25 50.00 -52.99
C LEU A 5 8.58 50.94 -51.79
N PRO A 6 8.18 50.68 -50.51
CA PRO A 6 7.32 49.63 -49.91
C PRO A 6 6.25 50.13 -48.88
N ALA A 7 5.46 49.16 -48.42
CA ALA A 7 4.86 48.94 -47.09
C ALA A 7 4.64 50.09 -46.07
N GLY A 8 3.43 50.13 -45.51
CA GLY A 8 3.21 50.44 -44.10
C GLY A 8 1.91 51.17 -43.77
N CYS A 9 1.32 50.79 -42.63
CA CYS A 9 0.36 51.56 -41.81
C CYS A 9 -1.06 51.76 -42.37
N VAL A 10 -2.19 51.40 -41.74
CA VAL A 10 -2.69 51.42 -40.34
C VAL A 10 -4.03 52.18 -40.37
N LEU A 11 -4.92 51.89 -39.39
CA LEU A 11 -6.10 52.67 -39.00
C LEU A 11 -7.33 52.48 -39.94
N GLN A 12 -8.60 52.34 -39.54
CA GLN A 12 -9.33 52.41 -38.25
C GLN A 12 -10.83 52.19 -38.65
N TRP A 13 -11.78 51.61 -37.89
CA TRP A 13 -12.47 52.18 -36.73
C TRP A 13 -13.98 51.81 -36.77
N LYS A 14 -14.51 51.42 -35.59
CA LYS A 14 -15.94 51.39 -35.18
C LYS A 14 -16.85 50.37 -35.89
N LYS A 15 -17.85 49.75 -35.25
CA LYS A 15 -18.55 49.98 -33.98
C LYS A 15 -19.31 48.69 -33.62
N MET A 16 -19.53 48.51 -32.32
CA MET A 16 -20.31 47.48 -31.63
C MET A 16 -21.50 46.87 -32.39
N LEU A 17 -21.61 45.54 -32.39
CA LEU A 17 -22.90 44.84 -32.35
C LEU A 17 -22.81 43.63 -31.42
N ARG A 18 -23.86 43.49 -30.61
CA ARG A 18 -24.04 42.61 -29.46
C ARG A 18 -24.24 41.13 -29.87
N ILE A 19 -24.08 40.24 -28.87
CA ILE A 19 -24.69 38.91 -28.68
C ILE A 19 -23.75 37.70 -28.85
N SER A 20 -23.33 37.19 -27.68
CA SER A 20 -23.21 35.80 -27.23
C SER A 20 -23.16 34.66 -28.26
N VAL A 21 -22.08 33.87 -28.26
CA VAL A 21 -22.13 32.39 -28.17
C VAL A 21 -20.90 31.90 -27.41
N LEU A 22 -21.14 31.35 -26.22
CA LEU A 22 -20.17 30.76 -25.31
C LEU A 22 -20.54 29.27 -25.25
N THR A 23 -19.98 28.45 -26.14
CA THR A 23 -20.11 26.98 -26.08
C THR A 23 -19.15 26.33 -27.06
N ILE A 24 -18.18 25.57 -26.53
CA ILE A 24 -17.92 24.15 -26.84
C ILE A 24 -16.78 23.72 -25.91
N LEU A 25 -17.15 23.07 -24.82
CA LEU A 25 -16.27 22.32 -23.92
C LEU A 25 -17.06 21.05 -23.57
N ALA A 26 -17.14 20.12 -24.54
CA ALA A 26 -17.75 18.82 -24.35
C ALA A 26 -17.07 17.81 -25.28
N GLY A 27 -15.95 17.24 -24.82
CA GLY A 27 -15.17 16.31 -25.62
C GLY A 27 -14.09 15.57 -24.82
N ALA A 28 -14.39 15.17 -23.59
CA ALA A 28 -13.61 14.18 -22.85
C ALA A 28 -14.42 13.60 -21.67
N ALA A 29 -15.68 13.23 -21.91
CA ALA A 29 -16.38 12.34 -20.99
C ALA A 29 -15.91 10.92 -21.29
N PHE A 30 -14.75 10.55 -20.74
CA PHE A 30 -14.40 9.16 -20.54
C PHE A 30 -15.56 8.48 -19.82
N ALA A 31 -15.96 7.32 -20.31
CA ALA A 31 -16.79 6.37 -19.58
C ALA A 31 -16.11 6.08 -18.24
N GLN A 32 -16.52 6.77 -17.18
CA GLN A 32 -16.10 6.51 -15.81
C GLN A 32 -17.29 5.98 -15.05
N ASN A 33 -17.14 4.73 -14.62
CA ASN A 33 -18.09 4.02 -13.78
C ASN A 33 -18.32 4.85 -12.49
N PRO A 34 -19.56 5.16 -12.08
CA PRO A 34 -19.83 6.09 -10.97
C PRO A 34 -19.23 5.66 -9.62
N GLY A 35 -18.94 4.37 -9.43
CA GLY A 35 -18.30 3.83 -8.23
C GLY A 35 -16.81 4.19 -8.09
N ASP A 36 -16.17 4.67 -9.15
CA ASP A 36 -14.72 4.94 -9.20
C ASP A 36 -14.36 6.41 -8.87
N LEU A 37 -15.36 7.30 -8.84
CA LEU A 37 -15.19 8.74 -8.58
C LEU A 37 -15.06 9.09 -7.10
N PHE A 38 -15.63 8.28 -6.20
CA PHE A 38 -15.69 8.60 -4.77
C PHE A 38 -14.49 8.09 -3.96
N ASN A 39 -13.67 7.21 -4.54
CA ASN A 39 -12.49 6.62 -3.87
C ASN A 39 -11.15 7.05 -4.48
N LYS A 40 -11.15 7.81 -5.58
CA LYS A 40 -9.91 8.33 -6.17
C LYS A 40 -9.59 9.72 -5.58
N PRO A 41 -8.36 9.93 -5.05
CA PRO A 41 -7.94 11.26 -4.61
C PRO A 41 -8.01 12.26 -5.76
N PRO A 42 -8.22 13.57 -5.49
CA PRO A 42 -8.05 14.59 -6.50
C PRO A 42 -6.67 14.47 -7.16
N ALA A 43 -6.59 14.51 -8.50
CA ALA A 43 -5.34 14.27 -9.23
C ALA A 43 -4.17 15.16 -8.78
N LYS A 44 -4.46 16.40 -8.38
CA LYS A 44 -3.47 17.32 -7.82
C LYS A 44 -2.91 16.85 -6.48
N VAL A 45 -3.78 16.29 -5.62
CA VAL A 45 -3.40 15.77 -4.30
C VAL A 45 -2.51 14.54 -4.45
N ASP A 46 -2.90 13.60 -5.33
CA ASP A 46 -2.13 12.38 -5.60
C ASP A 46 -0.77 12.68 -6.23
N LYS A 47 -0.74 13.53 -7.26
CA LYS A 47 0.50 13.95 -7.90
C LYS A 47 1.45 14.64 -6.91
N ALA A 48 0.91 15.51 -6.05
CA ALA A 48 1.71 16.20 -5.03
C ALA A 48 2.28 15.21 -4.00
N LEU A 49 1.51 14.22 -3.56
CA LEU A 49 1.99 13.20 -2.64
C LEU A 49 3.07 12.33 -3.29
N ARG A 50 2.82 11.81 -4.50
CA ARG A 50 3.81 10.98 -5.22
C ARG A 50 5.12 11.70 -5.44
N ALA A 51 5.08 12.98 -5.81
CA ALA A 51 6.28 13.80 -5.95
C ALA A 51 7.08 13.86 -4.63
N ARG A 52 6.39 14.06 -3.51
CA ARG A 52 7.01 14.09 -2.18
C ARG A 52 7.57 12.75 -1.73
N ILE A 53 6.86 11.66 -2.02
CA ILE A 53 7.35 10.30 -1.75
C ILE A 53 8.62 10.04 -2.57
N ASN A 54 8.59 10.31 -3.87
CA ASN A 54 9.74 10.10 -4.74
C ASN A 54 10.94 10.94 -4.29
N GLU A 55 10.74 12.22 -3.97
CA GLU A 55 11.80 13.09 -3.44
C GLU A 55 12.44 12.50 -2.17
N PHE A 56 11.61 12.05 -1.22
CA PHE A 56 12.08 11.47 0.03
C PHE A 56 12.88 10.19 -0.17
N TYR A 57 12.39 9.25 -0.99
CA TYR A 57 13.10 7.98 -1.21
C TYR A 57 14.29 8.13 -2.14
N ASP A 58 14.27 9.06 -3.08
CA ASP A 58 15.46 9.45 -3.87
C ASP A 58 16.59 9.93 -2.96
N ASP A 59 16.28 10.76 -1.97
CA ASP A 59 17.26 11.21 -0.99
C ASP A 59 17.81 10.06 -0.14
N HIS A 60 17.00 9.03 0.16
CA HIS A 60 17.48 7.84 0.88
C HIS A 60 18.36 6.94 0.01
N VAL A 61 18.00 6.73 -1.26
CA VAL A 61 18.81 5.97 -2.22
C VAL A 61 20.15 6.68 -2.44
N LYS A 62 20.15 8.01 -2.52
CA LYS A 62 21.38 8.83 -2.63
C LYS A 62 22.12 8.99 -1.31
N GLN A 63 21.59 8.45 -0.21
CA GLN A 63 22.11 8.61 1.15
C GLN A 63 22.23 10.08 1.60
N GLN A 64 21.46 10.98 1.00
CA GLN A 64 21.38 12.40 1.31
C GLN A 64 20.29 12.67 2.35
N TYR A 65 20.33 11.93 3.47
CA TYR A 65 19.28 11.93 4.50
C TYR A 65 18.96 13.33 5.07
N HIS A 66 19.94 14.23 5.09
CA HIS A 66 19.75 15.61 5.53
C HIS A 66 18.81 16.41 4.61
N LYS A 67 18.70 16.08 3.31
CA LYS A 67 17.78 16.75 2.39
C LYS A 67 16.33 16.33 2.61
N ALA A 68 16.14 15.06 2.95
CA ALA A 68 14.85 14.48 3.29
C ALA A 68 14.23 15.12 4.55
N ASP A 69 15.03 15.74 5.44
CA ASP A 69 14.56 16.46 6.63
C ASP A 69 13.48 17.51 6.33
N SER A 70 13.57 18.17 5.16
CA SER A 70 12.59 19.18 4.74
C SER A 70 11.20 18.59 4.44
N LEU A 71 11.13 17.27 4.26
CA LEU A 71 9.94 16.48 3.95
C LEU A 71 9.38 15.79 5.19
N VAL A 72 10.09 15.87 6.32
CA VAL A 72 9.70 15.27 7.60
C VAL A 72 8.88 16.26 8.40
N ALA A 73 7.75 15.79 8.95
CA ALA A 73 6.92 16.62 9.80
C ALA A 73 7.65 17.02 11.09
N ALA A 74 7.40 18.24 11.57
CA ALA A 74 8.15 18.81 12.69
C ALA A 74 8.10 17.95 13.97
N ASP A 75 6.95 17.31 14.23
CA ASP A 75 6.69 16.47 15.40
C ASP A 75 7.40 15.10 15.39
N THR A 76 8.01 14.71 14.26
CA THR A 76 8.71 13.42 14.13
C THR A 76 10.19 13.57 13.74
N LYS A 77 10.74 14.79 13.74
CA LYS A 77 12.13 15.03 13.33
C LYS A 77 13.15 14.34 14.22
N ASP A 78 12.97 14.38 15.53
CA ASP A 78 13.89 13.72 16.46
C ASP A 78 13.94 12.21 16.20
N PHE A 79 12.77 11.60 16.00
CA PHE A 79 12.67 10.20 15.58
C PHE A 79 13.40 9.95 14.26
N TYR A 80 13.22 10.86 13.28
CA TYR A 80 13.91 10.76 12.00
C TYR A 80 15.43 10.81 12.14
N TYR A 81 15.99 11.61 13.06
CA TYR A 81 17.43 11.68 13.23
C TYR A 81 18.03 10.45 13.91
N ILE A 82 17.39 9.94 14.97
CA ILE A 82 17.92 8.84 15.77
C ILE A 82 17.72 7.46 15.14
N GLN A 83 16.76 7.31 14.22
CA GLN A 83 16.51 6.02 13.57
C GLN A 83 17.68 5.63 12.65
N ASN A 84 17.99 4.33 12.65
CA ASN A 84 18.87 3.74 11.65
C ASN A 84 18.24 3.90 10.26
N LYS A 85 19.03 4.35 9.29
CA LYS A 85 18.58 4.57 7.90
C LYS A 85 19.28 3.54 7.03
N PRO A 86 18.60 2.44 6.64
CA PRO A 86 19.20 1.46 5.76
C PRO A 86 19.55 2.10 4.41
N ALA A 87 20.66 1.65 3.83
CA ALA A 87 21.05 2.06 2.49
C ALA A 87 20.16 1.35 1.47
N TYR A 88 19.21 2.09 0.89
CA TYR A 88 18.40 1.58 -0.21
C TYR A 88 19.16 1.66 -1.53
N LEU A 89 19.02 0.64 -2.36
CA LEU A 89 19.58 0.57 -3.71
C LEU A 89 18.60 1.12 -4.76
N GLY A 90 17.30 1.04 -4.48
CA GLY A 90 16.22 1.59 -5.28
C GLY A 90 14.90 1.50 -4.52
N CYS A 91 13.95 2.36 -4.84
CA CYS A 91 12.61 2.33 -4.22
C CYS A 91 11.53 2.66 -5.26
N GLU A 92 10.40 1.96 -5.19
CA GLU A 92 9.24 2.21 -6.05
C GLU A 92 7.94 2.23 -5.23
N ILE A 93 7.00 3.10 -5.63
CA ILE A 93 5.68 3.16 -5.00
C ILE A 93 4.86 1.98 -5.49
N GLN A 94 4.54 1.02 -4.61
CA GLN A 94 3.65 -0.08 -4.93
C GLN A 94 2.18 0.34 -4.80
N ARG A 95 1.83 0.98 -3.67
CA ARG A 95 0.43 1.32 -3.35
C ARG A 95 0.36 2.58 -2.51
N ILE A 96 -0.75 3.33 -2.64
CA ILE A 96 -1.09 4.43 -1.76
C ILE A 96 -2.55 4.31 -1.34
N ASP A 97 -2.79 4.26 -0.04
CA ASP A 97 -4.10 4.31 0.58
C ASP A 97 -4.33 5.69 1.18
N TYR A 98 -5.36 6.38 0.71
CA TYR A 98 -5.74 7.67 1.26
C TYR A 98 -6.77 7.50 2.37
N SER A 99 -6.70 8.39 3.36
CA SER A 99 -7.65 8.44 4.47
C SER A 99 -7.89 9.89 4.89
N GLN A 100 -8.87 10.09 5.79
CA GLN A 100 -9.21 11.39 6.35
C GLN A 100 -9.45 12.47 5.28
N LYS A 101 -10.35 12.17 4.32
CA LYS A 101 -10.68 13.08 3.20
C LYS A 101 -9.45 13.53 2.41
N PHE A 102 -8.55 12.57 2.10
CA PHE A 102 -7.31 12.79 1.35
C PHE A 102 -6.29 13.73 2.02
N THR A 103 -6.35 13.87 3.35
CA THR A 103 -5.35 14.61 4.14
C THR A 103 -4.32 13.71 4.81
N ARG A 104 -4.54 12.39 4.81
CA ARG A 104 -3.58 11.38 5.23
C ARG A 104 -3.42 10.32 4.16
N ALA A 105 -2.24 9.73 4.11
CA ALA A 105 -1.97 8.60 3.26
C ALA A 105 -1.01 7.60 3.93
N LYS A 106 -1.21 6.32 3.61
CA LYS A 106 -0.25 5.25 3.87
C LYS A 106 0.21 4.74 2.51
N ALA A 107 1.50 4.84 2.22
CA ALA A 107 2.10 4.31 1.02
C ALA A 107 2.90 3.05 1.36
N THR A 108 2.81 2.03 0.51
CA THR A 108 3.70 0.87 0.55
C THR A 108 4.77 1.08 -0.51
N ILE A 109 6.02 1.14 -0.07
CA ILE A 109 7.17 1.41 -0.92
C ILE A 109 8.03 0.16 -0.98
N LEU A 110 8.26 -0.39 -2.17
CA LEU A 110 9.19 -1.51 -2.31
C LEU A 110 10.59 -0.94 -2.43
N CYS A 111 11.41 -1.11 -1.39
CA CYS A 111 12.80 -0.68 -1.39
C CYS A 111 13.72 -1.90 -1.47
N GLU A 112 14.68 -1.84 -2.39
CA GLU A 112 15.74 -2.81 -2.55
C GLU A 112 16.84 -2.52 -1.52
N GLN A 113 17.21 -3.52 -0.72
CA GLN A 113 18.28 -3.40 0.27
C GLN A 113 18.95 -4.76 0.52
N VAL A 114 20.21 -4.73 0.95
CA VAL A 114 20.90 -5.90 1.48
C VAL A 114 20.56 -6.04 2.96
N LEU A 115 19.94 -7.15 3.33
CA LEU A 115 19.61 -7.40 4.73
C LEU A 115 20.80 -8.05 5.42
N MET A 116 21.26 -7.45 6.51
CA MET A 116 22.32 -8.00 7.37
C MET A 116 21.75 -9.08 8.31
N VAL A 117 21.07 -10.06 7.72
CA VAL A 117 20.50 -11.24 8.38
C VAL A 117 21.14 -12.47 7.76
N PRO A 118 21.66 -13.43 8.54
CA PRO A 118 22.23 -14.65 8.00
C PRO A 118 21.28 -15.32 6.98
N GLY A 119 21.78 -15.64 5.79
CA GLY A 119 21.00 -16.18 4.67
C GLY A 119 20.45 -15.14 3.68
N PHE A 120 20.52 -13.84 3.99
CA PHE A 120 20.02 -12.74 3.13
C PHE A 120 21.09 -11.70 2.76
N THR A 121 22.35 -11.95 3.11
CA THR A 121 23.47 -11.01 2.94
C THR A 121 23.99 -10.90 1.50
N ASP A 122 23.71 -11.90 0.66
CA ASP A 122 24.43 -12.06 -0.60
C ASP A 122 23.68 -11.49 -1.81
N LYS A 123 22.41 -11.12 -1.64
CA LYS A 123 21.56 -10.57 -2.70
C LYS A 123 20.66 -9.45 -2.17
N PRO A 124 20.54 -8.33 -2.89
CA PRO A 124 19.50 -7.36 -2.61
C PRO A 124 18.10 -7.99 -2.66
N VAL A 125 17.26 -7.63 -1.71
CA VAL A 125 15.85 -8.04 -1.68
C VAL A 125 14.94 -6.83 -1.68
N LYS A 126 13.81 -6.92 -2.39
CA LYS A 126 12.75 -5.91 -2.36
C LYS A 126 11.91 -6.09 -1.11
N VAL A 127 11.98 -5.13 -0.20
CA VAL A 127 11.25 -5.13 1.06
C VAL A 127 10.11 -4.10 1.00
N PRO A 128 8.87 -4.47 1.35
CA PRO A 128 7.78 -3.50 1.48
C PRO A 128 7.99 -2.66 2.76
N ILE A 129 8.17 -1.35 2.58
CA ILE A 129 8.34 -0.36 3.64
C ILE A 129 7.05 0.47 3.74
N PRO A 130 6.32 0.40 4.87
CA PRO A 130 5.20 1.28 5.11
C PRO A 130 5.69 2.72 5.32
N SER A 131 5.01 3.67 4.67
CA SER A 131 5.37 5.08 4.66
C SER A 131 4.14 5.94 4.92
N THR A 132 4.12 6.67 6.02
CA THR A 132 2.97 7.47 6.48
C THR A 132 3.14 8.95 6.16
N TRP A 133 2.10 9.56 5.60
CA TRP A 133 2.12 10.93 5.10
C TRP A 133 0.90 11.71 5.58
N LYS A 134 1.12 12.97 5.97
CA LYS A 134 0.07 13.91 6.36
C LYS A 134 0.19 15.22 5.58
N LEU A 135 -0.96 15.79 5.22
CA LEU A 135 -1.06 17.06 4.52
C LEU A 135 -1.19 18.19 5.53
N GLU A 136 -0.18 19.05 5.61
CA GLU A 136 -0.17 20.21 6.49
C GLU A 136 0.05 21.48 5.66
N ARG A 137 -0.85 22.46 5.79
CA ARG A 137 -0.77 23.74 5.06
C ARG A 137 -0.54 23.57 3.55
N GLY A 138 -1.17 22.54 2.95
CA GLY A 138 -1.08 22.25 1.52
C GLY A 138 0.19 21.52 1.07
N LYS A 139 1.05 21.08 1.98
CA LYS A 139 2.26 20.29 1.69
C LYS A 139 2.21 18.96 2.41
N TRP A 140 2.63 17.89 1.73
CA TRP A 140 2.75 16.58 2.33
C TRP A 140 4.05 16.46 3.10
N TYR A 141 3.95 15.88 4.29
CA TYR A 141 5.06 15.58 5.17
C TYR A 141 5.01 14.13 5.61
N TRP A 142 6.15 13.46 5.57
CA TRP A 142 6.34 12.15 6.15
C TRP A 142 6.28 12.28 7.67
N TYR A 143 5.59 11.35 8.32
CA TYR A 143 5.52 11.32 9.77
C TYR A 143 5.52 9.90 10.29
N VAL A 144 5.92 9.71 11.54
CA VAL A 144 5.80 8.44 12.23
C VAL A 144 4.86 8.58 13.41
N ASP A 145 3.90 7.68 13.46
CA ASP A 145 3.14 7.44 14.69
C ASP A 145 3.99 6.56 15.61
N GLN A 146 4.67 7.21 16.56
CA GLN A 146 5.63 6.56 17.46
C GLN A 146 4.98 5.50 18.37
N GLU A 147 3.66 5.59 18.59
CA GLU A 147 2.95 4.58 19.35
C GLU A 147 2.58 3.38 18.47
N ALA A 148 2.17 3.64 17.22
CA ALA A 148 1.90 2.60 16.25
C ALA A 148 3.16 1.79 15.90
N ILE A 149 4.36 2.40 15.80
CA ILE A 149 5.60 1.63 15.54
C ILE A 149 6.02 0.73 16.69
N ARG A 150 5.63 1.08 17.92
CA ARG A 150 5.86 0.21 19.08
C ARG A 150 4.92 -0.98 19.03
N GLN A 151 3.79 -0.86 18.34
CA GLN A 151 2.90 -1.98 18.08
C GLN A 151 3.38 -2.72 16.83
N THR A 152 4.39 -3.56 17.02
CA THR A 152 4.85 -4.43 15.95
C THR A 152 3.94 -5.66 15.88
N PRO A 153 3.91 -6.34 14.73
CA PRO A 153 3.36 -7.69 14.63
C PRO A 153 3.88 -8.58 15.76
N PHE A 154 5.16 -8.46 16.15
CA PHE A 154 5.79 -9.23 17.22
C PHE A 154 5.39 -8.83 18.66
N GLY A 155 4.34 -8.02 18.83
CA GLY A 155 3.93 -7.44 20.12
C GLY A 155 4.49 -6.05 20.34
N ARG A 156 4.26 -5.49 21.54
CA ARG A 156 4.79 -4.18 21.90
C ARG A 156 6.32 -4.23 21.95
N MET A 157 6.99 -3.62 20.99
CA MET A 157 8.45 -3.52 20.97
C MET A 157 8.90 -2.64 22.15
N THR A 158 9.50 -3.28 23.14
CA THR A 158 10.21 -2.61 24.23
C THR A 158 11.69 -2.54 23.89
N PRO A 159 12.40 -1.44 24.20
CA PRO A 159 13.85 -1.38 24.04
C PRO A 159 14.53 -2.58 24.70
N GLY A 160 15.38 -3.29 23.97
CA GLY A 160 16.14 -4.42 24.51
C GLY A 160 17.20 -3.97 25.51
N PRO A 161 17.62 -4.84 26.45
CA PRO A 161 18.68 -4.52 27.40
C PRO A 161 20.04 -4.51 26.69
N GLY A 162 20.45 -3.34 26.19
CA GLY A 162 21.81 -3.07 25.70
C GLY A 162 22.34 -4.02 24.61
N PRO A 163 23.61 -3.92 24.21
CA PRO A 163 24.19 -4.82 23.23
C PRO A 163 24.36 -6.21 23.85
N ARG A 164 23.71 -7.23 23.30
CA ARG A 164 24.01 -8.65 23.62
C ARG A 164 24.99 -9.19 22.59
N THR A 165 26.15 -9.62 23.06
CA THR A 165 27.05 -10.54 22.34
C THR A 165 26.38 -11.91 22.30
N GLY A 166 25.68 -12.22 21.21
CA GLY A 166 24.99 -13.51 21.04
C GLY A 166 25.23 -14.07 19.65
N THR A 167 25.76 -15.28 19.58
CA THR A 167 25.89 -16.07 18.35
C THR A 167 24.51 -16.50 17.85
N LEU A 168 24.27 -16.35 16.54
CA LEU A 168 23.01 -16.71 15.89
C LEU A 168 22.96 -18.23 15.61
N PRO A 169 21.78 -18.89 15.74
CA PRO A 169 21.63 -20.29 15.38
C PRO A 169 21.84 -20.52 13.88
N ALA A 170 22.48 -21.64 13.53
CA ALA A 170 22.72 -22.06 12.17
C ALA A 170 21.46 -22.70 11.54
N ALA A 171 21.31 -22.47 10.23
CA ALA A 171 20.29 -22.99 9.31
C ALA A 171 18.98 -22.18 9.23
N ILE A 172 18.97 -21.18 8.33
CA ILE A 172 17.76 -20.66 7.69
C ILE A 172 17.86 -21.04 6.19
N PRO A 173 16.83 -21.64 5.59
CA PRO A 173 16.82 -22.01 4.17
C PRO A 173 17.01 -20.82 3.22
N ASP A 174 17.58 -21.13 2.06
CA ASP A 174 18.21 -20.28 1.06
C ASP A 174 17.27 -19.82 -0.09
N ASN A 175 15.96 -19.84 0.14
CA ASN A 175 14.96 -19.31 -0.80
C ASN A 175 13.95 -18.37 -0.12
N ALA A 176 13.56 -17.29 -0.82
CA ALA A 176 12.61 -16.27 -0.34
C ALA A 176 11.14 -16.74 -0.33
N ASP A 177 10.85 -17.89 -0.95
CA ASP A 177 9.54 -18.52 -0.89
C ASP A 177 9.13 -18.83 0.54
N PHE A 178 10.09 -19.02 1.46
CA PHE A 178 9.78 -19.30 2.85
C PHE A 178 8.89 -18.22 3.46
N VAL A 179 9.11 -16.93 3.16
CA VAL A 179 8.35 -15.78 3.71
C VAL A 179 6.88 -15.80 3.27
N LEU A 180 6.63 -16.14 2.00
CA LEU A 180 5.28 -16.21 1.44
C LEU A 180 4.54 -17.48 1.90
N LYS A 181 5.27 -18.51 2.32
CA LYS A 181 4.72 -19.75 2.89
C LYS A 181 4.56 -19.72 4.41
N LEU A 182 4.86 -18.59 5.05
CA LEU A 182 4.73 -18.48 6.50
C LEU A 182 3.28 -18.38 6.95
N VAL A 183 2.37 -17.84 6.14
CA VAL A 183 0.93 -17.86 6.45
C VAL A 183 0.18 -18.54 5.32
N GLN A 184 -0.40 -19.71 5.58
CA GLN A 184 -1.00 -20.56 4.55
C GLN A 184 -2.32 -21.15 5.01
N ALA A 185 -3.25 -21.29 4.06
CA ALA A 185 -4.42 -22.13 4.22
C ALA A 185 -4.06 -23.60 3.93
N ASP A 186 -4.68 -24.52 4.65
CA ASP A 186 -4.58 -25.97 4.40
C ASP A 186 -5.27 -26.40 3.10
N LYS A 187 -6.20 -25.58 2.60
CA LYS A 187 -6.97 -25.78 1.37
C LYS A 187 -7.09 -24.46 0.62
N GLU A 188 -6.91 -24.50 -0.69
CA GLU A 188 -7.17 -23.37 -1.59
C GLU A 188 -8.49 -23.52 -2.36
N LEU A 189 -9.10 -24.71 -2.31
CA LEU A 189 -10.38 -25.02 -2.93
C LEU A 189 -11.31 -25.66 -1.90
N VAL A 190 -12.54 -25.18 -1.85
CA VAL A 190 -13.59 -25.70 -0.98
C VAL A 190 -14.83 -26.00 -1.81
N GLU A 191 -15.29 -27.25 -1.76
CA GLU A 191 -16.57 -27.64 -2.32
C GLU A 191 -17.66 -27.39 -1.27
N LEU A 192 -18.60 -26.49 -1.56
CA LEU A 192 -19.62 -26.09 -0.61
C LEU A 192 -21.01 -26.40 -1.16
N LYS A 193 -21.76 -27.22 -0.43
CA LYS A 193 -23.15 -27.57 -0.76
C LYS A 193 -24.13 -26.67 0.02
N PRO A 194 -25.37 -26.49 -0.48
CA PRO A 194 -26.41 -25.79 0.27
C PRO A 194 -26.61 -26.38 1.68
N GLY A 195 -26.67 -25.52 2.70
CA GLY A 195 -26.83 -25.92 4.10
C GLY A 195 -25.61 -26.57 4.76
N MET A 196 -24.54 -26.85 4.02
CA MET A 196 -23.32 -27.46 4.55
C MET A 196 -22.32 -26.40 5.00
N SER A 197 -21.43 -26.79 5.91
CA SER A 197 -20.33 -25.96 6.37
C SER A 197 -19.01 -26.67 6.16
N GLU A 198 -18.04 -25.96 5.62
CA GLU A 198 -16.68 -26.42 5.41
C GLU A 198 -15.70 -25.56 6.18
N LYS A 199 -14.57 -26.17 6.54
CA LYS A 199 -13.52 -25.52 7.33
C LYS A 199 -12.21 -25.49 6.55
N VAL A 200 -11.57 -24.33 6.60
CA VAL A 200 -10.23 -24.06 6.10
C VAL A 200 -9.39 -23.59 7.27
N THR A 201 -8.27 -24.27 7.51
CA THR A 201 -7.33 -23.94 8.57
C THR A 201 -6.23 -23.07 8.00
N ILE A 202 -6.07 -21.87 8.55
CA ILE A 202 -4.98 -20.97 8.22
C ILE A 202 -3.93 -21.13 9.32
N THR A 203 -2.68 -21.41 8.94
CA THR A 203 -1.56 -21.58 9.87
C THR A 203 -0.60 -20.40 9.73
N ASN A 204 -0.17 -19.83 10.86
CA ASN A 204 0.86 -18.80 10.90
C ASN A 204 2.18 -19.39 11.44
N SER A 205 3.10 -19.69 10.55
CA SER A 205 4.51 -20.00 10.82
C SER A 205 5.40 -18.76 10.80
N ALA A 206 4.84 -17.57 10.57
CA ALA A 206 5.63 -16.34 10.54
C ALA A 206 5.99 -15.93 11.97
N PRO A 207 7.19 -15.37 12.18
CA PRO A 207 7.48 -14.75 13.46
C PRO A 207 6.54 -13.55 13.66
N GLY A 208 5.98 -13.45 14.87
CA GLY A 208 5.05 -12.39 15.26
C GLY A 208 3.56 -12.74 15.11
N ASN A 209 2.72 -11.80 15.53
CA ASN A 209 1.27 -11.85 15.44
C ASN A 209 0.80 -11.32 14.08
N MET A 210 -0.07 -12.08 13.43
CA MET A 210 -0.67 -11.76 12.14
C MET A 210 -2.17 -11.53 12.32
N ASP A 211 -2.68 -10.42 11.78
CA ASP A 211 -4.10 -10.12 11.74
C ASP A 211 -4.67 -10.51 10.38
N LEU A 212 -5.69 -11.37 10.41
CA LEU A 212 -6.46 -11.79 9.25
C LEU A 212 -7.67 -10.89 9.06
N LYS A 213 -7.91 -10.51 7.81
CA LYS A 213 -9.12 -9.80 7.40
C LYS A 213 -9.73 -10.47 6.18
N ILE A 214 -11.00 -10.84 6.26
CA ILE A 214 -11.75 -11.31 5.09
C ILE A 214 -12.02 -10.11 4.17
N GLU A 215 -11.67 -10.27 2.89
CA GLU A 215 -11.89 -9.29 1.83
C GLU A 215 -12.78 -9.89 0.76
N GLY A 216 -13.94 -9.26 0.56
CA GLY A 216 -14.98 -9.74 -0.34
C GLY A 216 -16.04 -10.56 0.37
N GLN A 217 -17.09 -10.86 -0.39
CA GLN A 217 -18.21 -11.69 0.02
C GLN A 217 -18.63 -12.52 -1.18
N ILE A 218 -19.02 -13.77 -0.95
CA ILE A 218 -19.58 -14.63 -1.99
C ILE A 218 -21.10 -14.70 -1.72
N PRO A 219 -21.96 -14.35 -2.69
CA PRO A 219 -23.41 -14.41 -2.50
C PRO A 219 -23.87 -15.80 -2.05
N GLY A 220 -24.67 -15.85 -0.99
CA GLY A 220 -25.18 -17.10 -0.42
C GLY A 220 -24.15 -17.93 0.34
N VAL A 221 -22.95 -17.40 0.62
CA VAL A 221 -21.93 -18.05 1.44
C VAL A 221 -21.56 -17.13 2.60
N GLU A 222 -21.72 -17.63 3.82
CA GLU A 222 -21.29 -16.96 5.04
C GLU A 222 -19.86 -17.39 5.38
N ALA A 223 -18.96 -16.43 5.58
CA ALA A 223 -17.55 -16.69 5.89
C ALA A 223 -17.19 -16.06 7.24
N THR A 224 -16.75 -16.87 8.20
CA THR A 224 -16.40 -16.42 9.56
C THR A 224 -15.07 -17.00 10.00
N LEU A 225 -14.21 -16.17 10.57
CA LEU A 225 -13.01 -16.60 11.28
C LEU A 225 -13.33 -16.77 12.77
N ASP A 226 -12.84 -17.83 13.38
CA ASP A 226 -12.96 -18.08 14.83
C ASP A 226 -12.19 -17.04 15.65
N HIS A 227 -11.03 -16.61 15.15
CA HIS A 227 -10.28 -15.47 15.65
C HIS A 227 -9.47 -14.85 14.51
N THR A 228 -9.16 -13.55 14.63
CA THR A 228 -8.45 -12.81 13.59
C THR A 228 -6.98 -12.58 13.90
N GLN A 229 -6.54 -12.71 15.15
CA GLN A 229 -5.15 -12.49 15.55
C GLN A 229 -4.44 -13.81 15.79
N MET A 230 -3.42 -14.12 14.99
CA MET A 230 -2.69 -15.39 15.06
C MET A 230 -1.25 -15.18 15.50
N LYS A 231 -0.80 -15.90 16.53
CA LYS A 231 0.62 -15.91 16.94
C LYS A 231 1.46 -16.86 16.06
N ILE A 232 2.78 -16.89 16.26
CA ILE A 232 3.63 -17.91 15.64
C ILE A 232 3.20 -19.31 16.11
N GLY A 233 3.07 -20.24 15.16
CA GLY A 233 2.58 -21.61 15.37
C GLY A 233 1.05 -21.71 15.55
N ASP A 234 0.33 -20.59 15.54
CA ASP A 234 -1.11 -20.53 15.77
C ASP A 234 -1.91 -20.89 14.52
N ARG A 235 -3.17 -21.30 14.72
CA ARG A 235 -4.06 -21.74 13.64
C ARG A 235 -5.46 -21.12 13.80
N ALA A 236 -5.88 -20.34 12.82
CA ALA A 236 -7.23 -19.80 12.72
C ALA A 236 -8.07 -20.69 11.80
N VAL A 237 -9.35 -20.86 12.14
CA VAL A 237 -10.29 -21.65 11.37
C VAL A 237 -11.28 -20.72 10.68
N LEU A 238 -11.18 -20.65 9.35
CA LEU A 238 -12.21 -20.08 8.50
C LEU A 238 -13.31 -21.11 8.31
N THR A 239 -14.51 -20.77 8.76
CA THR A 239 -15.73 -21.54 8.49
C THR A 239 -16.48 -20.89 7.34
N LEU A 240 -16.77 -21.67 6.31
CA LEU A 240 -17.59 -21.29 5.16
C LEU A 240 -18.90 -22.07 5.23
N LYS A 241 -20.03 -21.37 5.28
CA LYS A 241 -21.36 -21.98 5.35
C LYS A 241 -22.19 -21.61 4.12
N GLY A 242 -22.67 -22.62 3.41
CA GLY A 242 -23.57 -22.44 2.28
C GLY A 242 -24.98 -22.16 2.77
N GLY A 243 -25.58 -21.05 2.33
CA GLY A 243 -27.00 -20.76 2.51
C GLY A 243 -27.88 -21.62 1.58
N ASP A 244 -29.10 -21.16 1.31
CA ASP A 244 -30.07 -21.90 0.48
C ASP A 244 -29.67 -21.94 -1.01
N ASN A 245 -28.95 -20.92 -1.49
CA ASN A 245 -28.45 -20.83 -2.87
C ASN A 245 -27.01 -20.26 -2.90
N PRO A 246 -26.02 -21.03 -2.44
CA PRO A 246 -24.64 -20.60 -2.41
C PRO A 246 -24.08 -20.50 -3.83
N GLN A 247 -23.33 -19.44 -4.11
CA GLN A 247 -22.64 -19.26 -5.39
C GLN A 247 -21.18 -19.69 -5.31
N ALA A 248 -20.62 -20.09 -6.46
CA ALA A 248 -19.18 -20.25 -6.61
C ALA A 248 -18.51 -18.88 -6.70
N GLY A 249 -17.29 -18.77 -6.17
CA GLY A 249 -16.57 -17.49 -6.16
C GLY A 249 -15.23 -17.58 -5.47
N LEU A 250 -14.45 -16.51 -5.58
CA LEU A 250 -13.15 -16.39 -4.94
C LEU A 250 -13.27 -15.54 -3.67
N LEU A 251 -12.93 -16.13 -2.53
CA LEU A 251 -12.83 -15.41 -1.26
C LEU A 251 -11.36 -15.05 -1.02
N THR A 252 -11.09 -13.80 -0.66
CA THR A 252 -9.73 -13.34 -0.35
C THR A 252 -9.60 -13.07 1.14
N ILE A 253 -8.49 -13.50 1.75
CA ILE A 253 -8.17 -13.23 3.14
C ILE A 253 -6.84 -12.50 3.16
N ARG A 254 -6.85 -11.26 3.64
CA ARG A 254 -5.66 -10.42 3.72
C ARG A 254 -4.99 -10.56 5.07
N VAL A 255 -3.69 -10.86 5.05
CA VAL A 255 -2.79 -10.69 6.19
C VAL A 255 -2.40 -9.22 6.24
N GLN A 256 -2.85 -8.49 7.26
CA GLN A 256 -2.75 -7.03 7.27
C GLN A 256 -1.30 -6.53 7.33
N GLN A 257 -0.44 -7.27 8.02
CA GLN A 257 0.95 -6.91 8.30
C GLN A 257 1.83 -7.01 7.07
N THR A 258 1.69 -8.08 6.29
CA THR A 258 2.50 -8.35 5.10
C THR A 258 1.81 -7.88 3.82
N GLY A 259 0.50 -7.61 3.87
CA GLY A 259 -0.32 -7.35 2.69
C GLY A 259 -0.60 -8.59 1.85
N LEU A 260 -0.16 -9.77 2.28
CA LEU A 260 -0.37 -11.06 1.60
C LEU A 260 -1.88 -11.34 1.47
N ALA A 261 -2.28 -11.83 0.30
CA ALA A 261 -3.65 -12.22 0.01
C ALA A 261 -3.71 -13.75 -0.17
N ILE A 262 -4.41 -14.43 0.73
CA ILE A 262 -4.72 -15.85 0.65
C ILE A 262 -6.03 -15.97 -0.11
N GLN A 263 -6.04 -16.75 -1.19
CA GLN A 263 -7.19 -16.90 -2.06
C GLN A 263 -7.80 -18.30 -1.87
N ILE A 264 -9.10 -18.34 -1.56
CA ILE A 264 -9.87 -19.58 -1.39
C ILE A 264 -10.94 -19.62 -2.47
N GLN A 265 -10.84 -20.57 -3.38
CA GLN A 265 -11.83 -20.83 -4.41
C GLN A 265 -12.97 -21.67 -3.83
N VAL A 266 -14.17 -21.10 -3.79
CA VAL A 266 -15.39 -21.85 -3.45
C VAL A 266 -16.01 -22.35 -4.74
N VAL A 267 -16.31 -23.65 -4.80
CA VAL A 267 -17.01 -24.29 -5.90
C VAL A 267 -18.26 -24.98 -5.38
N ILE A 268 -19.32 -24.99 -6.19
CA ILE A 268 -20.57 -25.68 -5.87
C ILE A 268 -20.58 -26.97 -6.68
N PRO A 269 -20.40 -28.15 -6.05
CA PRO A 269 -20.47 -29.41 -6.76
C PRO A 269 -21.88 -29.61 -7.33
N ARG A 270 -21.95 -30.12 -8.55
CA ARG A 270 -23.21 -30.43 -9.25
C ARG A 270 -23.94 -31.61 -8.61
#